data_AF-E9EHP1-F1
#
_entry.id   AF-E9EHP1-F1
#
_cell.length_a   1.000
_cell.length_b   1.000
_cell.length_c   1.000
_cell.angle_alpha   90.00
_cell.angle_beta   90.00
_cell.angle_gamma   90.00
#
_symmetry.space_group_name_H-M   'P 1'
#
loop_
_entity.id
_entity.type
_entity.pdbx_description
1 polymer ?
#
loop_
_entity_poly.entity_id
_entity_poly.type
_entity_poly.pdbx_seq_one_letter_code
_entity_poly.pdbx_strand_id
1 'polypeptide(L)'
;MFRSLLAGTYTAVVVGISTTLVASALWGTAALPFVLGSSLGFTIGSLRWYVSAERAALFDLYRYPSQLRLHLLANFPYHGEFSRNGVEWYAPGRFKSSWTLKSMVVAAWLSAQPAIEDIQTRTESEVVAGYTVDDYMMDGNREKEE
;
A
#
# COMPACT_ATOMS: atom_id res chain seq x y z
N MET A 1 -6.52 -1.71 4.47
CA MET A 1 -7.87 -2.23 4.15
C MET A 1 -8.93 -1.15 3.89
N PHE A 2 -8.96 -0.03 4.62
CA PHE A 2 -9.92 1.03 4.32
C PHE A 2 -9.72 1.66 2.91
N ARG A 3 -8.47 1.94 2.52
CA ARG A 3 -8.12 2.45 1.17
C ARG A 3 -8.54 1.51 0.02
N SER A 4 -8.46 0.19 0.21
CA SER A 4 -8.91 -0.78 -0.80
C SER A 4 -10.43 -0.80 -0.94
N LEU A 5 -11.13 -0.71 0.19
CA LEU A 5 -12.59 -0.71 0.21
C LEU A 5 -13.12 0.53 -0.49
N LEU A 6 -12.52 1.70 -0.22
CA LEU A 6 -12.84 2.95 -0.90
C LEU A 6 -12.57 2.88 -2.41
N ALA A 7 -11.40 2.39 -2.83
CA ALA A 7 -11.08 2.30 -4.26
C ALA A 7 -12.06 1.39 -5.02
N GLY A 8 -12.43 0.26 -4.41
CA GLY A 8 -13.45 -0.65 -4.95
C GLY A 8 -14.83 0.01 -5.01
N THR A 9 -15.28 0.63 -3.92
CA THR A 9 -16.64 1.24 -3.87
C THR A 9 -16.79 2.43 -4.80
N TYR A 10 -15.79 3.32 -4.94
CA TYR A 10 -15.88 4.43 -5.90
C TYR A 10 -16.03 3.93 -7.33
N THR A 11 -15.23 2.93 -7.73
CA THR A 11 -15.31 2.34 -9.07
C THR A 11 -16.65 1.63 -9.27
N ALA A 12 -17.16 0.95 -8.24
CA ALA A 12 -18.47 0.32 -8.25
C ALA A 12 -19.59 1.35 -8.51
N VAL A 13 -19.61 2.44 -7.76
CA VAL A 13 -20.64 3.48 -7.87
C VAL A 13 -20.62 4.12 -9.26
N VAL A 14 -19.44 4.50 -9.75
CA VAL A 14 -19.31 5.14 -11.07
C VAL A 14 -19.81 4.21 -12.18
N VAL A 15 -19.30 2.97 -12.23
CA VAL A 15 -19.71 2.00 -13.26
C VAL A 15 -21.19 1.66 -13.14
N GLY A 16 -21.69 1.45 -11.91
CA GLY A 16 -23.09 1.20 -11.62
C GLY A 16 -24.00 2.28 -12.17
N ILE A 17 -23.75 3.54 -11.81
CA ILE A 17 -24.54 4.69 -12.29
C ILE A 17 -24.47 4.79 -13.82
N SER A 18 -23.29 4.63 -14.42
CA SER A 18 -23.14 4.65 -15.89
C SER A 18 -23.97 3.55 -16.57
N THR A 19 -23.92 2.32 -16.06
CA THR A 19 -24.72 1.20 -16.61
C THR A 19 -26.22 1.42 -16.45
N THR A 20 -26.65 2.01 -15.34
CA THR A 20 -28.05 2.37 -15.12
C THR A 20 -28.55 3.38 -16.15
N LEU A 21 -27.77 4.43 -16.42
CA LEU A 21 -28.17 5.48 -17.36
C LEU A 21 -28.35 4.90 -18.77
N VAL A 22 -27.42 4.05 -19.22
CA VAL A 22 -27.49 3.40 -20.54
C VAL A 22 -28.66 2.43 -20.62
N ALA A 23 -28.84 1.57 -19.62
CA ALA A 23 -29.87 0.54 -19.68
C ALA A 23 -31.29 1.08 -19.45
N SER A 24 -31.43 2.15 -18.67
CA SER A 24 -32.70 2.86 -18.53
C SER A 24 -33.14 3.46 -19.87
N ALA A 25 -32.20 4.02 -20.65
CA ALA A 25 -32.49 4.57 -21.98
C ALA A 25 -32.88 3.50 -23.02
N LEU A 26 -32.35 2.28 -22.91
CA LEU A 26 -32.58 1.22 -23.90
C LEU A 26 -33.75 0.29 -23.56
N TRP A 27 -33.89 -0.09 -22.30
CA TRP A 27 -34.82 -1.14 -21.85
C TRP A 27 -35.80 -0.69 -20.77
N GLY A 28 -35.70 0.55 -20.27
CA GLY A 28 -36.54 1.06 -19.18
C GLY A 28 -36.30 0.38 -17.82
N THR A 29 -35.26 -0.45 -17.71
CA THR A 29 -34.86 -1.12 -16.46
C THR A 29 -33.52 -0.59 -15.97
N ALA A 30 -33.46 -0.27 -14.67
CA ALA A 30 -32.33 0.40 -14.03
C ALA A 30 -31.62 -0.49 -12.99
N ALA A 31 -32.38 -1.33 -12.28
CA ALA A 31 -31.89 -2.02 -11.08
C ALA A 31 -30.92 -3.17 -11.38
N LEU A 32 -31.25 -4.08 -12.31
CA LEU A 32 -30.37 -5.19 -12.68
C LEU A 32 -29.05 -4.71 -13.32
N PRO A 33 -29.08 -3.76 -14.29
CA PRO A 33 -27.86 -3.15 -14.83
C PRO A 33 -27.00 -2.48 -13.77
N PHE A 34 -27.61 -1.74 -12.83
CA PHE A 34 -26.89 -1.12 -11.71
C PHE A 34 -26.11 -2.15 -10.89
N VAL A 35 -26.76 -3.27 -10.51
CA VAL A 35 -26.13 -4.30 -9.69
C VAL A 35 -24.96 -4.94 -10.43
N LEU A 36 -25.16 -5.34 -11.69
CA LEU A 36 -24.12 -5.96 -12.50
C LEU A 36 -22.94 -5.00 -12.75
N GLY A 37 -23.23 -3.76 -13.14
CA GLY A 37 -22.22 -2.73 -13.35
C GLY A 37 -21.45 -2.40 -12.08
N SER A 38 -22.14 -2.27 -10.94
CA SER A 38 -21.50 -1.99 -9.65
C SER A 38 -20.60 -3.14 -9.20
N SER A 39 -21.03 -4.39 -9.35
CA SER A 39 -20.20 -5.56 -9.03
C SER A 39 -18.94 -5.61 -9.89
N LEU A 40 -19.07 -5.41 -11.21
CA LEU A 40 -17.93 -5.35 -12.12
C LEU A 40 -16.98 -4.20 -11.78
N GLY A 41 -17.52 -3.00 -11.54
CA GLY A 41 -16.74 -1.85 -11.13
C GLY A 41 -15.99 -2.10 -9.82
N PHE A 42 -16.64 -2.72 -8.83
CA PHE A 42 -16.01 -3.09 -7.57
C PHE A 42 -14.85 -4.07 -7.77
N THR A 43 -15.05 -5.12 -8.57
CA THR A 43 -14.01 -6.11 -8.86
C THR A 43 -12.80 -5.49 -9.55
N ILE A 44 -13.03 -4.66 -10.58
CA ILE A 44 -11.96 -3.97 -11.31
C ILE A 44 -11.20 -3.01 -10.37
N GLY A 45 -11.93 -2.21 -9.59
CA GLY A 45 -11.33 -1.28 -8.63
C GLY A 45 -10.47 -2.00 -7.59
N SER A 46 -10.98 -3.10 -7.03
CA SER A 46 -10.28 -3.93 -6.05
C SER A 46 -9.03 -4.59 -6.64
N LEU A 47 -9.12 -5.11 -7.87
CA LEU A 47 -7.98 -5.72 -8.57
C LEU A 47 -6.88 -4.69 -8.85
N ARG A 48 -7.26 -3.50 -9.36
CA ARG A 48 -6.29 -2.42 -9.62
C ARG A 48 -5.59 -1.98 -8.35
N TRP A 49 -6.34 -1.85 -7.25
CA TRP A 49 -5.75 -1.55 -5.95
C TRP A 49 -4.79 -2.66 -5.50
N TYR A 50 -5.18 -3.93 -5.64
CA TYR A 50 -4.34 -5.06 -5.24
C TYR A 50 -3.00 -5.08 -6.00
N VAL A 51 -3.02 -4.87 -7.32
CA VAL A 51 -1.78 -4.78 -8.13
C VAL A 51 -0.89 -3.63 -7.65
N SER A 52 -1.47 -2.50 -7.27
CA SER A 52 -0.71 -1.38 -6.70
C SER A 52 -0.13 -1.73 -5.33
N ALA A 53 -0.91 -2.38 -4.47
CA ALA A 53 -0.48 -2.82 -3.15
C ALA A 53 0.64 -3.86 -3.24
N GLU A 54 0.59 -4.79 -4.20
CA GLU A 54 1.66 -5.75 -4.46
C GLU A 54 2.98 -5.05 -4.77
N ARG A 55 2.95 -4.05 -5.66
CA ARG A 55 4.16 -3.29 -6.03
C ARG A 55 4.74 -2.54 -4.83
N ALA A 56 3.87 -1.88 -4.04
CA ALA A 56 4.29 -1.16 -2.84
C ALA A 56 4.85 -2.11 -1.77
N ALA A 57 4.18 -3.23 -1.52
CA ALA A 57 4.62 -4.24 -0.56
C ALA A 57 5.98 -4.82 -0.92
N LEU A 58 6.24 -5.11 -2.21
CA LEU A 58 7.53 -5.62 -2.66
C LEU A 58 8.64 -4.56 -2.61
N PHE A 59 8.30 -3.29 -2.83
CA PHE A 59 9.25 -2.19 -2.68
C PHE A 59 9.63 -1.98 -1.21
N ASP A 60 8.66 -1.96 -0.30
CA ASP A 60 8.92 -1.81 1.13
C ASP A 60 9.57 -3.05 1.74
N LEU A 61 9.31 -4.25 1.19
CA LEU A 61 10.06 -5.45 1.55
C LEU A 61 11.55 -5.30 1.23
N TYR A 62 11.89 -4.69 0.09
CA TYR A 62 13.29 -4.40 -0.26
C TYR A 62 13.90 -3.36 0.69
N ARG A 63 13.14 -2.32 1.03
CA ARG A 63 13.62 -1.19 1.85
C ARG A 63 13.71 -1.50 3.34
N TYR A 64 12.77 -2.29 3.87
CA TYR A 64 12.62 -2.60 5.30
C TYR A 64 12.40 -4.12 5.53
N PRO A 65 13.33 -4.98 5.09
CA PRO A 65 13.13 -6.44 5.10
C PRO A 65 12.94 -7.01 6.52
N SER A 66 13.62 -6.43 7.51
CA SER A 66 13.50 -6.83 8.92
C SER A 66 12.10 -6.58 9.48
N GLN A 67 11.49 -5.44 9.15
CA GLN A 67 10.13 -5.12 9.61
C GLN A 67 9.09 -6.02 8.94
N LEU A 68 9.17 -6.18 7.62
CA LEU A 68 8.24 -7.05 6.91
C LEU A 68 8.37 -8.52 7.36
N ARG A 69 9.58 -8.98 7.70
CA ARG A 69 9.81 -10.29 8.31
C ARG A 69 9.03 -10.46 9.62
N LEU A 70 9.06 -9.48 10.52
CA LEU A 70 8.33 -9.56 11.80
C LEU A 70 6.82 -9.71 11.56
N HIS A 71 6.26 -8.93 10.63
CA HIS A 71 4.84 -9.02 10.29
C HIS A 71 4.47 -10.31 9.54
N LEU A 72 5.36 -10.84 8.70
CA LEU A 72 5.16 -12.14 8.05
C LEU A 72 5.14 -13.29 9.06
N LEU A 73 6.05 -13.26 10.04
CA LEU A 73 6.07 -14.24 11.13
C LEU A 73 4.83 -14.16 12.01
N ALA A 74 4.39 -12.94 12.36
CA ALA A 74 3.22 -12.72 13.20
C ALA A 74 1.92 -13.16 12.50
N ASN A 75 1.78 -12.84 11.20
CA ASN A 75 0.55 -13.14 10.45
C ASN A 75 0.50 -14.60 9.96
N PHE A 76 1.65 -15.23 9.73
CA PHE A 76 1.74 -16.58 9.15
C PHE A 76 2.71 -17.49 9.94
N PRO A 77 2.45 -17.75 11.24
CA PRO A 77 3.39 -18.47 12.12
C PRO A 77 3.65 -19.92 11.68
N TYR A 78 2.72 -20.53 10.95
CA TYR A 78 2.83 -21.91 10.48
C TYR A 78 3.63 -22.06 9.17
N HIS A 79 4.00 -20.95 8.52
CA HIS A 79 4.81 -20.99 7.31
C HIS A 79 6.29 -21.14 7.68
N GLY A 80 6.75 -22.39 7.82
CA GLY A 80 8.06 -22.71 8.41
C GLY A 80 9.27 -22.07 7.72
N GLU A 81 9.16 -21.68 6.45
CA GLU A 81 10.21 -20.94 5.76
C GLU A 81 10.45 -19.55 6.37
N PHE A 82 9.43 -18.89 6.93
CA PHE A 82 9.61 -17.56 7.51
C PHE A 82 10.45 -17.60 8.80
N SER A 83 10.24 -18.62 9.65
CA SER A 83 10.97 -18.75 10.92
C SER A 83 12.37 -19.32 10.77
N ARG A 84 12.59 -20.18 9.77
CA ARG A 84 13.88 -20.86 9.54
C ARG A 84 14.91 -19.99 8.84
N ASN A 85 14.49 -18.97 8.10
CA ASN A 85 15.39 -18.16 7.29
C ASN A 85 15.66 -16.78 7.92
N GLY A 86 16.87 -16.26 7.68
CA GLY A 86 17.28 -14.92 8.11
C GLY A 86 16.70 -13.81 7.23
N VAL A 87 17.10 -12.56 7.50
CA VAL A 87 16.56 -11.36 6.83
C VAL A 87 16.91 -11.33 5.34
N GLU A 88 18.08 -11.82 4.97
CA GLU A 88 18.58 -11.93 3.59
C GLU A 88 17.69 -12.79 2.67
N TRP A 89 16.92 -13.71 3.25
CA TRP A 89 15.98 -14.53 2.50
C TRP A 89 14.75 -13.76 2.00
N TYR A 90 14.43 -12.64 2.66
CA TYR A 90 13.25 -11.81 2.41
C TYR A 90 13.43 -10.87 1.22
N ALA A 91 13.87 -11.41 0.08
CA ALA A 91 14.10 -10.66 -1.15
C ALA A 91 12.81 -10.58 -2.00
N PRO A 92 12.53 -9.45 -2.67
CA PRO A 92 11.34 -9.29 -3.51
C PRO A 92 11.19 -10.34 -4.61
N GLY A 93 12.32 -10.81 -5.19
CA GLY A 93 12.32 -11.83 -6.23
C GLY A 93 11.66 -13.14 -5.80
N ARG A 94 11.85 -13.52 -4.52
CA ARG A 94 11.24 -14.73 -3.97
C ARG A 94 9.73 -14.59 -3.85
N PHE A 95 9.26 -13.48 -3.29
CA PHE A 95 7.84 -13.23 -3.11
C PHE A 95 7.11 -13.01 -4.44
N LYS A 96 7.80 -12.55 -5.50
CA LYS A 96 7.24 -12.44 -6.84
C LYS A 96 6.96 -13.79 -7.53
N SER A 97 7.58 -14.88 -7.09
CA SER A 97 7.51 -16.18 -7.77
C SER A 97 6.18 -16.92 -7.60
N SER A 98 5.45 -16.65 -6.51
CA SER A 98 4.21 -17.36 -6.18
C SER A 98 3.12 -16.37 -5.76
N TRP A 99 1.91 -16.55 -6.29
CA TRP A 99 0.76 -15.73 -5.92
C TRP A 99 0.44 -15.83 -4.42
N THR A 100 0.68 -16.99 -3.80
CA THR A 100 0.49 -17.19 -2.36
C THR A 100 1.44 -16.31 -1.55
N LEU A 101 2.73 -16.32 -1.89
CA LEU A 101 3.73 -15.46 -1.23
C LEU A 101 3.44 -13.98 -1.48
N LYS A 102 3.02 -13.61 -2.69
CA LYS A 102 2.57 -12.24 -3.00
C LYS A 102 1.43 -11.80 -2.08
N SER A 103 0.40 -12.62 -1.93
CA SER A 103 -0.73 -12.28 -1.06
C SER A 103 -0.32 -12.19 0.40
N MET A 104 0.57 -13.07 0.87
CA MET A 104 1.11 -13.02 2.22
C MET A 104 1.92 -11.75 2.48
N VAL A 105 2.80 -11.34 1.56
CA VAL A 105 3.57 -10.10 1.73
C VAL A 105 2.68 -8.88 1.68
N VAL A 106 1.64 -8.85 0.85
CA VAL A 106 0.65 -7.75 0.86
C VAL A 106 -0.06 -7.67 2.21
N ALA A 107 -0.48 -8.81 2.78
CA ALA A 107 -1.11 -8.83 4.09
C ALA A 107 -0.16 -8.36 5.22
N ALA A 108 1.07 -8.86 5.23
CA ALA A 108 2.11 -8.41 6.17
C ALA A 108 2.39 -6.92 6.02
N TRP A 109 2.53 -6.43 4.79
CA TRP A 109 2.73 -5.03 4.47
C TRP A 109 1.60 -4.14 4.99
N LEU A 110 0.34 -4.57 4.81
CA LEU A 110 -0.81 -3.83 5.36
C LEU A 110 -0.76 -3.73 6.88
N SER A 111 -0.36 -4.80 7.57
CA SER A 111 -0.21 -4.75 9.04
C SER A 111 1.02 -3.95 9.48
N ALA A 112 2.03 -3.83 8.62
CA ALA A 112 3.27 -3.11 8.90
C ALA A 112 3.18 -1.60 8.62
N GLN A 113 2.11 -1.11 7.97
CA GLN A 113 1.96 0.30 7.60
C GLN A 113 2.25 1.27 8.74
N PRO A 114 1.68 1.10 9.97
CA PRO A 114 1.95 2.04 11.05
C PRO A 114 3.44 2.09 11.46
N ALA A 115 4.12 0.94 11.44
CA ALA A 115 5.53 0.86 11.79
C ALA A 115 6.42 1.48 10.69
N ILE A 116 6.05 1.30 9.42
CA ILE A 116 6.75 1.91 8.28
C ILE A 116 6.58 3.44 8.31
N GLU A 117 5.36 3.93 8.59
CA GLU A 117 5.05 5.36 8.71
C GLU A 117 5.83 6.01 9.87
N ASP A 118 5.94 5.35 11.03
CA ASP A 118 6.74 5.83 12.17
C ASP A 118 8.24 5.93 11.82
N ILE A 119 8.80 4.93 11.13
CA ILE A 119 10.19 4.99 10.66
C ILE A 119 10.39 6.17 9.71
N GLN A 120 9.49 6.35 8.74
CA GLN A 120 9.59 7.45 7.77
C GLN A 120 9.48 8.81 8.45
N THR A 121 8.55 8.96 9.39
CA THR A 121 8.36 10.21 10.16
C THR A 121 9.61 10.58 10.96
N ARG A 122 10.26 9.59 11.59
CA ARG A 122 11.52 9.82 12.31
C ARG A 122 12.65 10.21 11.37
N THR A 123 12.82 9.49 10.27
CA THR A 123 13.83 9.81 9.26
C THR A 123 13.62 11.21 8.67
N GLU A 124 12.37 11.61 8.40
CA GLU A 124 12.05 12.96 7.94
C GLU A 124 12.41 14.02 8.98
N SER A 125 12.07 13.78 10.25
CA SER A 125 12.39 14.70 11.35
C SER A 125 13.90 14.88 11.53
N GLU A 126 14.68 13.80 11.43
CA GLU A 126 16.15 13.84 11.49
C GLU A 126 16.75 14.64 10.33
N VAL A 127 16.24 14.45 9.12
CA VAL A 127 16.68 15.17 7.93
C VAL A 127 16.35 16.66 8.04
N VAL A 128 15.13 17.02 8.45
CA VAL A 128 14.71 18.41 8.64
C VAL A 128 15.56 19.09 9.73
N ALA A 129 15.79 18.43 10.87
CA ALA A 129 16.62 18.96 11.93
C ALA A 129 18.06 19.26 11.47
N GLY A 130 18.61 18.43 10.59
CA GLY A 130 19.91 18.68 9.96
C GLY A 130 19.94 20.00 9.19
N TYR A 131 18.91 20.27 8.38
CA TYR A 131 18.84 21.52 7.61
C TYR A 131 18.64 22.76 8.48
N THR A 132 17.83 22.69 9.53
CA THR A 132 17.62 23.86 10.41
C THR A 132 18.89 24.22 11.17
N VAL A 133 19.66 23.23 11.62
CA VAL A 133 20.94 23.48 12.30
C VAL A 133 21.96 24.14 11.35
N ASP A 134 22.05 23.66 10.11
CA ASP A 134 22.92 24.27 9.10
C ASP A 134 22.50 25.73 8.80
N ASP A 135 21.21 26.03 8.74
CA ASP A 135 20.69 27.38 8.50
C ASP A 135 21.01 28.34 9.66
N TYR A 136 20.81 27.90 10.91
CA TYR A 136 21.19 28.70 12.10
C TYR A 136 22.71 28.96 12.20
N MET A 137 23.55 28.00 11.79
CA MET A 137 25.00 28.15 11.81
C MET A 137 25.52 29.08 10.70
N MET A 138 24.79 29.20 9.58
CA MET A 138 25.12 30.12 8.49
C MET A 138 24.68 31.56 8.79
N ASP A 139 23.59 31.75 9.53
CA ASP A 139 23.10 33.08 9.91
C ASP A 139 23.98 33.72 11.01
N GLY A 140 24.38 32.93 12.02
CA GLY A 140 25.28 33.40 13.09
C GLY A 140 26.72 33.71 12.65
N ASN A 141 27.11 33.31 11.43
CA ASN A 141 28.41 33.66 10.85
C ASN A 141 28.35 34.94 10.01
N ARG A 142 27.15 35.34 9.51
CA ARG A 142 26.94 36.63 8.84
C ARG A 142 26.92 37.81 9.82
N GLU A 143 26.35 37.63 11.01
CA GLU A 143 26.35 38.67 12.05
C GLU A 143 27.74 38.98 12.63
N LYS A 144 28.76 38.14 12.38
CA LYS A 144 30.14 38.37 12.85
C LYS A 144 31.04 39.05 11.82
N GLU A 145 30.54 39.27 10.61
CA GLU A 145 31.30 39.87 9.50
C GLU A 145 30.88 41.33 9.20
N GLU A 146 29.95 41.91 9.97
CA GLU A 146 29.61 43.35 9.99
C GLU A 146 30.19 44.06 11.22
#